data_AF-A0A351JLZ8-F1
#
_entry.id   AF-A0A351JLZ8-F1
#
_cell.length_a   1.000
_cell.length_b   1.000
_cell.length_c   1.000
_cell.angle_alpha   90.00
_cell.angle_beta   90.00
_cell.angle_gamma   90.00
#
_symmetry.space_group_name_H-M   'P 1'
#
loop_
_entity.id
_entity.type
_entity.pdbx_description
1 polymer ?
#
loop_
_entity_poly.entity_id
_entity_poly.type
_entity_poly.pdbx_seq_one_letter_code
_entity_poly.pdbx_strand_id
1 'polypeptide(L)' 'MRDLLTREGRLVSLHDERTTVFVGDIHGDRDATERVLDRFPPGEHVLVFLGDYVDRGDDSVGNLTLL' A
#
# COMPACT_ATOMS: atom_id res chain seq x y z
N MET A 1 9.79 8.36 -3.64
CA MET A 1 9.44 6.93 -3.52
C MET A 1 10.58 5.99 -3.89
N ARG A 2 11.08 5.99 -5.13
CA ARG A 2 12.14 5.06 -5.59
C ARG A 2 13.37 5.01 -4.69
N ASP A 3 13.88 6.16 -4.26
CA ASP A 3 15.08 6.23 -3.42
C ASP A 3 14.86 5.67 -2.01
N LEU A 4 13.64 5.75 -1.47
CA LEU A 4 13.27 5.14 -0.20
C LEU A 4 13.28 3.61 -0.33
N LEU A 5 12.56 3.09 -1.34
CA LEU A 5 12.45 1.65 -1.58
C LEU A 5 13.80 1.00 -1.93
N THR A 6 14.72 1.76 -2.54
CA THR A 6 16.06 1.24 -2.89
C THR A 6 16.98 1.10 -1.67
N ARG A 7 16.69 1.81 -0.57
CA ARG A 7 17.46 1.72 0.68
C ARG A 7 17.03 0.56 1.56
N GLU A 8 15.79 0.09 1.37
CA GLU A 8 15.26 -1.05 2.11
C GLU A 8 15.83 -2.38 1.61
N GLY A 9 15.93 -3.35 2.52
CA GLY A 9 16.31 -4.71 2.18
C GLY A 9 15.22 -5.43 1.37
N ARG A 10 15.58 -6.54 0.72
CA ARG A 10 14.61 -7.42 0.04
C ARG A 10 13.64 -8.10 1.00
N LEU A 11 13.99 -8.12 2.29
CA LEU A 11 13.14 -8.55 3.39
C LEU A 11 12.98 -7.36 4.32
N VAL A 12 11.74 -6.90 4.47
CA VAL A 12 11.40 -5.79 5.37
C VAL A 12 10.95 -6.38 6.71
N SER A 13 11.57 -5.91 7.80
CA SER A 13 11.17 -6.26 9.16
C SER A 13 10.21 -5.20 9.71
N LEU A 14 9.04 -5.62 10.18
CA LEU A 14 8.08 -4.72 10.81
C LEU A 14 8.35 -4.70 12.32
N HIS A 15 8.79 -3.54 12.81
CA HIS A 15 9.05 -3.29 14.23
C HIS A 15 8.16 -2.15 14.73
N ASP A 16 6.85 -2.37 14.72
CA ASP A 16 5.85 -1.41 15.14
C ASP A 16 4.87 -2.07 16.11
N GLU A 17 4.43 -1.33 17.12
CA GLU A 17 3.48 -1.81 18.13
C GLU A 17 2.02 -1.69 17.65
N ARG A 18 1.78 -0.92 16.59
CA ARG A 18 0.46 -0.74 15.98
C ARG A 18 0.02 -2.01 15.25
N THR A 19 -1.30 -2.17 15.12
CA THR A 19 -1.86 -3.27 14.33
C THR A 19 -1.43 -3.16 12.87
N THR A 20 -0.87 -4.25 12.35
CA THR A 20 -0.50 -4.37 10.95
C THR A 20 -1.67 -4.92 10.13
N VAL A 21 -1.98 -4.26 9.02
CA VAL A 21 -3.00 -4.67 8.04
C VAL A 21 -2.30 -5.04 6.75
N PHE A 22 -2.50 -6.28 6.31
CA PHE A 22 -1.98 -6.78 5.05
C PHE A 22 -3.04 -6.60 3.96
N VAL A 23 -2.66 -5.96 2.86
CA VAL A 23 -3.54 -5.63 1.74
C VAL A 23 -3.04 -6.41 0.52
N GLY A 24 -3.93 -7.20 -0.07
CA GLY A 24 -3.66 -7.96 -1.30
C GLY A 24 -3.71 -7.10 -2.55
N ASP A 25 -3.91 -7.75 -3.69
CA ASP A 25 -3.86 -7.15 -5.01
C ASP A 25 -4.94 -6.06 -5.18
N ILE A 26 -4.52 -4.87 -5.63
CA ILE A 26 -5.41 -3.74 -5.89
C ILE A 26 -5.72 -3.59 -7.38
N HIS A 27 -4.76 -3.91 -8.25
CA HIS A 27 -4.91 -3.89 -9.70
C HIS A 27 -5.45 -2.56 -10.23
N GLY A 28 -4.89 -1.43 -9.81
CA GLY A 28 -5.33 -0.11 -10.29
C GLY A 28 -6.75 0.30 -9.87
N ASP A 29 -7.39 -0.40 -8.92
CA ASP A 29 -8.65 0.01 -8.30
C ASP A 29 -8.39 1.10 -7.24
N ARG A 30 -8.38 2.35 -7.70
CA ARG A 30 -8.19 3.53 -6.86
C ARG A 30 -9.21 3.59 -5.71
N ASP A 31 -10.48 3.32 -5.98
CA ASP A 31 -11.56 3.40 -5.00
C ASP A 31 -11.35 2.38 -3.86
N ALA A 32 -10.86 1.18 -4.18
CA ALA A 32 -10.49 0.19 -3.17
C ALA A 32 -9.36 0.70 -2.27
N THR A 33 -8.33 1.33 -2.83
CA THR A 33 -7.24 1.93 -2.05
C THR A 33 -7.73 3.04 -1.13
N GLU A 34 -8.57 3.96 -1.61
CA GLU A 34 -9.16 5.02 -0.78
C GLU A 34 -9.93 4.42 0.40
N ARG A 35 -10.75 3.38 0.16
CA ARG A 35 -11.49 2.69 1.23
C ARG A 35 -10.57 2.01 2.24
N VAL A 36 -9.45 1.44 1.81
CA VAL A 36 -8.46 0.83 2.72
C VAL A 36 -7.82 1.91 3.60
N LEU A 37 -7.39 3.03 3.02
CA LEU A 37 -6.78 4.14 3.75
C LEU A 37 -7.75 4.78 4.75
N ASP A 38 -9.01 4.95 4.38
CA ASP A 38 -10.06 5.48 5.27
C ASP A 38 -10.42 4.52 6.39
N ARG A 39 -10.49 3.21 6.08
CA ARG A 39 -10.84 2.18 7.07
C ARG A 39 -9.70 1.91 8.05
N PHE A 40 -8.46 2.02 7.59
CA PHE A 40 -7.25 1.75 8.35
C PHE A 40 -6.25 2.90 8.20
N PRO A 41 -6.45 4.02 8.92
CA PRO A 41 -5.60 5.19 8.81
C PRO A 41 -4.10 4.89 9.09
N PRO A 42 -3.15 5.30 8.22
CA PRO A 42 -1.71 5.02 8.39
C PRO A 42 -1.07 5.58 9.67
N GLY A 43 -1.74 6.51 10.35
CA GLY A 43 -1.33 7.00 11.67
C GLY A 43 -1.59 5.99 12.79
N GLU A 44 -2.65 5.20 12.66
CA GLU A 44 -3.13 4.26 13.68
C GLU A 44 -2.76 2.80 13.34
N HIS A 45 -2.50 2.51 12.07
CA HIS A 45 -2.17 1.19 11.56
C HIS A 45 -0.88 1.19 10.73
N VAL A 46 -0.21 0.04 10.67
CA VAL A 46 0.82 -0.22 9.68
C VAL A 46 0.17 -0.91 8.48
N LEU A 47 0.24 -0.30 7.31
CA LEU A 47 -0.28 -0.89 6.08
C LEU A 47 0.84 -1.57 5.30
N VAL A 48 0.63 -2.83 4.93
CA VAL A 48 1.56 -3.61 4.11
C VAL A 48 0.83 -4.07 2.87
N PHE A 49 1.15 -3.44 1.75
CA PHE A 49 0.64 -3.84 0.45
C PHE A 49 1.56 -4.91 -0.17
N LEU A 50 0.96 -5.98 -0.69
CA LEU A 50 1.69 -7.18 -1.11
C LEU A 50 2.14 -7.16 -2.58
N GLY A 51 1.69 -6.20 -3.38
CA GLY A 51 2.03 -6.10 -4.79
C GLY A 51 0.83 -5.75 -5.65
N ASP A 52 0.98 -5.95 -6.96
CA ASP A 52 -0.09 -5.82 -7.96
C ASP A 52 -0.90 -4.52 -7.84
N TYR A 53 -0.17 -3.40 -7.79
CA TYR A 53 -0.73 -2.05 -7.67
C TYR A 53 -1.37 -1.54 -8.97
N VAL A 54 -0.99 -2.11 -10.11
CA VAL A 54 -1.34 -1.63 -11.45
C VAL A 54 -1.94 -2.76 -12.29
N ASP A 55 -2.35 -2.39 -13.50
CA ASP A 55 -3.00 -3.25 -14.51
C ASP A 55 -4.40 -3.73 -14.09
N ARG A 56 -5.22 -4.10 -15.08
CA ARG A 56 -6.60 -4.63 -14.97
C ARG A 56 -7.69 -3.66 -14.50
N GLY A 57 -7.39 -2.74 -13.60
CA GLY A 57 -8.32 -1.68 -13.18
C GLY A 57 -8.19 -0.41 -14.01
N ASP A 58 -9.17 0.47 -13.84
CA ASP A 58 -9.39 1.61 -14.72
C ASP A 58 -8.46 2.81 -14.42
N ASP A 59 -7.83 2.88 -13.24
CA ASP A 59 -6.99 4.02 -12.82
C ASP A 59 -5.71 3.61 -12.08
N SER A 60 -4.80 2.93 -12.81
CA SER A 60 -3.49 2.55 -12.27
C SER A 60 -2.63 3.75 -11.80
N VAL A 61 -2.70 4.89 -12.51
CA VAL A 61 -1.90 6.07 -12.17
C VAL A 61 -2.45 6.77 -10.92
N GLY A 62 -3.77 6.94 -10.85
CA GLY A 62 -4.40 7.51 -9.67
C GLY A 62 -4.23 6.64 -8.44
N ASN A 63 -4.31 5.31 -8.60
CA ASN A 63 -4.00 4.36 -7.53
C ASN A 63 -2.57 4.54 -6.99
N LEU A 64 -1.57 4.58 -7.88
CA LEU A 64 -0.17 4.80 -7.48
C LEU A 64 0.10 6.19 -6.90
N THR A 65 -0.74 7.19 -7.20
CA THR A 65 -0.59 8.55 -6.66
C THR A 65 -1.07 8.66 -5.21
N LEU A 66 -1.93 7.74 -4.77
CA LEU A 66 -2.41 7.67 -3.39
C LEU A 66 -1.44 6.96 -2.43
N LEU A 67 -0.57 6.09 -2.97
CA LEU A 67 0.41 5.28 -2.24
C LEU A 67 1.78 5.96 -2.20
#